data_AF-A0A9D6NNZ8-F1
#
_entry.id   AF-A0A9D6NNZ8-F1
#
_cell.length_a   1.000
_cell.length_b   1.000
_cell.length_c   1.000
_cell.angle_alpha   90.00
_cell.angle_beta   90.00
_cell.angle_gamma   90.00
#
_symmetry.space_group_name_H-M   'P 1'
#
loop_
_entity.id
_entity.type
_entity.pdbx_description
1 polymer ?
#
loop_
_entity_poly.entity_id
_entity_poly.type
_entity_poly.pdbx_seq_one_letter_code
_entity_poly.pdbx_strand_id
1 'polypeptide(L)'
;MRGHIGLGLLSLLLILFHSGFRFGGRLTSVLMILLIVIIASGIWGLVLQQFLPRMMTAQAPAETIYEQIDHVVDQLRKGGDALIEAVCGPLGIEEDEMAESALSTAVVKGEGKVKGKVIKSKVKREADEPIPSSAPLKKFYLTEVRPFLDGGPRRSVRLGTPRQAAAVFDHLRTILPEGLHETINDLEAVCEERRQWAVQRRLHRWLHGWLFVHIPLSVAVLVLAIVHAVISLRY
;
A
#
# COMPACT_ATOMS: atom_id res chain seq x y z
N MET A 1 -5.04 -19.28 14.36
CA MET A 1 -3.88 -19.34 13.44
C MET A 1 -2.73 -20.20 13.91
N ARG A 2 -2.16 -20.02 15.12
CA ARG A 2 -1.03 -20.83 15.63
C ARG A 2 -1.28 -22.36 15.59
N GLY A 3 -2.50 -22.80 15.86
CA GLY A 3 -2.88 -24.22 15.81
C GLY A 3 -2.84 -24.85 14.42
N HIS A 4 -3.11 -24.12 13.33
CA HIS A 4 -3.10 -24.67 11.97
C HIS A 4 -1.66 -24.97 11.49
N ILE A 5 -0.69 -24.10 11.82
CA ILE A 5 0.72 -24.38 11.54
C ILE A 5 1.24 -25.54 12.40
N GLY A 6 0.86 -25.58 13.68
CA GLY A 6 1.20 -26.69 14.57
C GLY A 6 0.64 -28.03 14.08
N LEU A 7 -0.63 -28.07 13.66
CA LEU A 7 -1.26 -29.25 13.07
C LEU A 7 -0.62 -29.66 11.74
N GLY A 8 -0.28 -28.71 10.87
CA GLY A 8 0.42 -29.00 9.62
C GLY A 8 1.82 -29.60 9.83
N LEU A 9 2.59 -29.04 10.78
CA LEU A 9 3.93 -29.54 11.12
C LEU A 9 3.86 -30.91 11.80
N LEU A 10 2.89 -31.10 12.72
CA LEU A 10 2.65 -32.37 13.38
C LEU A 10 2.18 -33.45 12.39
N SER A 11 1.35 -33.07 11.42
CA SER A 11 0.90 -33.96 10.33
C SER A 11 2.09 -34.42 9.48
N LEU A 12 3.01 -33.53 9.12
CA LEU A 12 4.24 -33.92 8.42
C LEU A 12 5.07 -34.91 9.24
N LEU A 13 5.27 -34.64 10.53
CA LEU A 13 6.04 -35.51 11.41
C LEU A 13 5.41 -36.91 11.51
N LEU A 14 4.09 -36.97 11.69
CA LEU A 14 3.32 -38.21 11.72
C LEU A 14 3.40 -38.98 10.40
N ILE A 15 3.31 -38.31 9.26
CA ILE A 15 3.42 -38.95 7.93
C ILE A 15 4.84 -39.49 7.70
N LEU A 16 5.87 -38.73 8.09
CA LEU A 16 7.27 -39.17 7.99
C LEU A 16 7.49 -40.45 8.81
N PHE A 17 6.97 -40.46 10.05
CA PHE A 17 7.07 -41.59 10.97
C PHE A 17 6.24 -42.79 10.50
N HIS A 18 5.04 -42.55 9.97
CA HIS A 18 4.18 -43.59 9.37
C HIS A 18 4.84 -44.26 8.16
N SER A 19 5.58 -43.50 7.34
CA SER A 19 6.33 -44.06 6.20
C SER A 19 7.64 -44.76 6.61
N GLY A 20 8.04 -44.69 7.88
CA GLY A 20 9.34 -45.18 8.34
C GLY A 20 10.52 -44.52 7.63
N PHE A 21 10.38 -43.23 7.25
CA PHE A 21 11.34 -42.48 6.42
C PHE A 21 11.55 -43.05 5.01
N ARG A 22 10.68 -43.94 4.53
CA ARG A 22 10.79 -44.51 3.18
C ARG A 22 9.87 -43.74 2.23
N PHE A 23 10.46 -43.10 1.24
CA PHE A 23 9.73 -42.59 0.10
C PHE A 23 9.17 -43.78 -0.67
N GLY A 24 7.86 -44.01 -0.57
CA GLY A 24 7.16 -45.10 -1.24
C GLY A 24 7.09 -44.92 -2.76
N GLY A 25 6.01 -45.42 -3.38
CA GLY A 25 5.79 -45.29 -4.82
C GLY A 25 5.76 -43.84 -5.34
N ARG A 26 5.72 -43.66 -6.67
CA ARG A 26 5.73 -42.34 -7.33
C ARG A 26 4.69 -41.37 -6.75
N LEU A 27 3.49 -41.86 -6.44
CA LEU A 27 2.41 -41.06 -5.87
C LEU A 27 2.73 -40.56 -4.45
N THR A 28 3.25 -41.43 -3.58
CA THR A 28 3.67 -41.06 -2.21
C THR A 28 4.82 -40.04 -2.25
N SER A 29 5.77 -40.20 -3.17
CA SER A 29 6.90 -39.26 -3.31
C SER A 29 6.42 -37.87 -3.75
N VAL A 30 5.49 -37.79 -4.70
CA VAL A 30 4.88 -36.52 -5.12
C VAL A 30 4.10 -35.88 -3.96
N LEU A 31 3.35 -36.67 -3.21
CA LEU A 31 2.60 -36.19 -2.05
C LEU A 31 3.53 -35.60 -0.97
N MET A 32 4.64 -36.27 -0.70
CA MET A 32 5.66 -35.81 0.24
C MET A 32 6.30 -34.48 -0.18
N ILE A 33 6.68 -34.35 -1.46
CA ILE A 33 7.25 -33.10 -1.97
C ILE A 33 6.24 -31.96 -1.86
N LEU A 34 5.00 -32.19 -2.30
CA LEU A 34 3.93 -31.18 -2.21
C LEU A 34 3.65 -30.79 -0.75
N LEU A 35 3.67 -31.75 0.19
CA LEU A 35 3.50 -31.52 1.62
C LEU A 35 4.65 -30.69 2.22
N ILE A 36 5.88 -30.90 1.79
CA ILE A 36 7.03 -30.09 2.21
C ILE A 36 6.89 -28.66 1.66
N VAL A 37 6.55 -28.51 0.37
CA VAL A 37 6.38 -27.20 -0.27
C VAL A 37 5.28 -26.39 0.39
N ILE A 38 4.13 -26.99 0.71
CA ILE A 38 3.04 -26.29 1.37
C ILE A 38 3.40 -25.85 2.80
N ILE A 39 4.16 -26.66 3.54
CA ILE A 39 4.62 -26.30 4.88
C ILE A 39 5.62 -25.15 4.81
N ALA A 40 6.59 -25.21 3.90
CA ALA A 40 7.51 -24.11 3.64
C ALA A 40 6.75 -22.82 3.24
N SER A 41 5.74 -22.94 2.38
CA SER A 41 4.85 -21.83 2.01
C SER A 41 4.06 -21.29 3.20
N GLY A 42 3.57 -22.15 4.10
CA GLY A 42 2.88 -21.76 5.34
C GLY A 42 3.79 -21.00 6.31
N ILE A 43 5.04 -21.44 6.47
CA ILE A 43 6.06 -20.74 7.26
C ILE A 43 6.36 -19.38 6.63
N TRP A 44 6.47 -19.29 5.31
CA TRP A 44 6.63 -18.00 4.62
C TRP A 44 5.46 -17.06 4.88
N GLY A 45 4.23 -17.57 4.86
CA GLY A 45 3.03 -16.81 5.24
C GLY A 45 3.08 -16.27 6.66
N LEU A 46 3.58 -17.06 7.62
CA LEU A 46 3.81 -16.62 8.99
C LEU A 46 4.85 -15.50 9.09
N VAL A 47 5.96 -15.64 8.37
CA VAL A 47 6.99 -14.60 8.28
C VAL A 47 6.35 -13.32 7.76
N LEU A 48 5.65 -13.38 6.62
CA LEU A 48 4.91 -12.24 6.08
C LEU A 48 3.98 -11.63 7.14
N GLN A 49 3.15 -12.44 7.81
CA GLN A 49 2.21 -11.98 8.84
C GLN A 49 2.86 -11.40 10.10
N GLN A 50 4.10 -11.76 10.43
CA GLN A 50 4.82 -11.21 11.58
C GLN A 50 5.56 -9.91 11.24
N PHE A 51 6.08 -9.80 10.02
CA PHE A 51 6.78 -8.61 9.54
C PHE A 51 5.83 -7.51 9.05
N LEU A 52 4.71 -7.89 8.42
CA LEU A 52 3.71 -6.96 7.88
C LEU A 52 3.16 -5.97 8.92
N PRO A 53 2.65 -6.41 10.09
CA PRO A 53 2.07 -5.52 11.08
C PRO A 53 3.11 -4.59 11.67
N ARG A 54 4.33 -5.11 11.93
CA ARG A 54 5.44 -4.32 12.48
C ARG A 54 5.85 -3.18 11.54
N MET A 55 5.91 -3.46 10.24
CA MET A 55 6.29 -2.44 9.27
C MET A 55 5.19 -1.39 9.07
N MET A 56 3.92 -1.80 9.10
CA MET A 56 2.78 -0.87 9.03
C MET A 56 2.69 0.00 10.29
N THR A 57 2.84 -0.56 11.49
CA THR A 57 2.84 0.23 12.73
C THR A 57 4.02 1.20 12.81
N ALA A 58 5.17 0.85 12.21
CA ALA A 58 6.35 1.69 12.24
C ALA A 58 6.33 2.82 11.20
N GLN A 59 5.64 2.65 10.07
CA GLN A 59 5.71 3.58 8.93
C GLN A 59 4.37 4.17 8.51
N ALA A 60 3.22 3.59 8.86
CA ALA A 60 1.91 4.01 8.38
C ALA A 60 0.82 3.84 9.47
N PRO A 61 0.77 4.73 10.48
CA PRO A 61 -0.23 4.67 11.56
C PRO A 61 -1.65 5.10 11.13
N ALA A 62 -1.85 5.54 9.88
CA ALA A 62 -3.15 5.94 9.37
C ALA A 62 -3.98 4.71 8.92
N GLU A 63 -5.03 4.39 9.67
CA GLU A 63 -6.02 3.37 9.28
C GLU A 63 -6.93 3.93 8.17
N THR A 64 -6.68 3.56 6.91
CA THR A 64 -7.74 3.58 5.88
C THR A 64 -7.90 2.20 5.25
N ILE A 65 -9.12 1.93 4.81
CA ILE A 65 -9.54 0.65 4.24
C ILE A 65 -8.89 0.52 2.85
N TYR A 66 -8.26 -0.64 2.59
CA TYR A 66 -7.47 -0.87 1.36
C TYR A 66 -8.23 -0.56 0.06
N GLU A 67 -9.54 -0.81 0.03
CA GLU A 67 -10.43 -0.55 -1.10
C GLU A 67 -10.55 0.94 -1.45
N GLN A 68 -10.26 1.82 -0.49
CA GLN A 68 -10.34 3.28 -0.67
C GLN A 68 -9.01 3.92 -1.06
N ILE A 69 -7.91 3.16 -1.18
CA ILE A 69 -6.58 3.73 -1.44
C ILE A 69 -6.56 4.57 -2.71
N ASP A 70 -7.18 4.11 -3.80
CA ASP A 70 -7.19 4.86 -5.06
C ASP A 70 -8.00 6.17 -4.92
N HIS A 71 -9.11 6.15 -4.17
CA HIS A 71 -9.89 7.35 -3.87
C HIS A 71 -9.14 8.34 -2.98
N VAL A 72 -8.42 7.85 -1.95
CA VAL A 72 -7.60 8.69 -1.07
C VAL A 72 -6.46 9.35 -1.87
N VAL A 73 -5.85 8.62 -2.81
CA VAL A 73 -4.79 9.18 -3.67
C VAL A 73 -5.32 10.28 -4.58
N ASP A 74 -6.52 10.09 -5.14
CA ASP A 74 -7.20 11.12 -5.92
C ASP A 74 -7.54 12.36 -5.06
N GLN A 75 -8.03 12.16 -3.84
CA GLN A 75 -8.25 13.25 -2.89
C GLN A 75 -6.95 13.99 -2.52
N LEU A 76 -5.84 13.28 -2.34
CA LEU A 76 -4.53 13.90 -2.06
C LEU A 76 -4.04 14.74 -3.24
N ARG A 77 -4.25 14.28 -4.48
CA ARG A 77 -3.92 15.04 -5.69
C ARG A 77 -4.76 16.33 -5.75
N LYS A 78 -6.08 16.21 -5.64
CA LYS A 78 -6.99 17.37 -5.66
C LYS A 78 -6.69 18.36 -4.53
N GLY A 79 -6.36 17.86 -3.34
CA GLY A 79 -5.93 18.67 -2.21
C GLY A 79 -4.62 19.42 -2.48
N GLY A 80 -3.63 18.75 -3.09
CA GLY A 80 -2.37 19.37 -3.52
C GLY A 80 -2.57 20.45 -4.58
N ASP A 81 -3.43 20.18 -5.58
CA ASP A 81 -3.75 21.13 -6.65
C ASP A 81 -4.38 22.39 -6.05
N ALA A 82 -5.37 22.25 -5.16
CA ALA A 82 -6.04 23.37 -4.50
C ALA A 82 -5.10 24.16 -3.57
N LEU A 83 -4.18 23.50 -2.85
CA LEU A 83 -3.20 24.17 -1.99
C LEU A 83 -2.26 25.09 -2.78
N ILE A 84 -1.81 24.62 -3.95
CA ILE A 84 -0.90 25.41 -4.79
C ILE A 84 -1.65 26.47 -5.56
N GLU A 85 -2.88 26.21 -6.03
CA GLU A 85 -3.71 27.19 -6.71
C GLU A 85 -4.06 28.38 -5.82
N ALA A 86 -4.36 28.14 -4.54
CA ALA A 86 -4.62 29.19 -3.55
C ALA A 86 -3.44 30.16 -3.33
N VAL A 87 -2.23 29.75 -3.70
CA VAL A 87 -0.98 30.46 -3.40
C VAL A 87 -0.27 30.98 -4.64
N CYS A 88 -0.33 30.24 -5.74
CA CYS A 88 0.38 30.50 -7.00
C CYS A 88 -0.57 30.93 -8.14
N GLY A 89 -1.88 30.99 -7.88
CA GLY A 89 -2.91 31.23 -8.89
C GLY A 89 -3.18 30.02 -9.79
N PRO A 90 -4.02 30.18 -10.83
CA PRO A 90 -4.54 29.10 -11.65
C PRO A 90 -3.43 28.21 -12.21
N LEU A 91 -3.53 26.90 -11.97
CA LEU A 91 -2.50 25.94 -12.39
C LEU A 91 -2.53 25.64 -13.90
N GLY A 92 -3.59 26.04 -14.62
CA GLY A 92 -3.77 25.72 -16.04
C GLY A 92 -3.94 24.22 -16.30
N ILE A 93 -4.34 23.48 -15.26
CA ILE A 93 -4.73 22.07 -15.35
C ILE A 93 -6.20 22.10 -15.77
N GLU A 94 -6.49 21.55 -16.95
CA GLU A 94 -7.78 21.66 -17.65
C GLU A 94 -8.98 21.40 -16.72
N GLU A 95 -9.95 22.32 -16.77
CA GLU A 95 -11.11 22.48 -15.89
C GLU A 95 -12.09 21.26 -15.87
N ASP A 96 -11.85 20.25 -16.71
CA ASP A 96 -12.71 19.08 -16.92
C ASP A 96 -12.74 18.09 -15.73
N GLU A 97 -11.65 17.92 -14.97
CA GLU A 97 -11.63 16.94 -13.85
C GLU A 97 -12.33 17.46 -12.57
N MET A 98 -12.50 18.78 -12.43
CA MET A 98 -13.12 19.40 -11.24
C MET A 98 -14.66 19.36 -11.30
N ALA A 99 -15.25 19.43 -12.50
CA ALA A 99 -16.69 19.46 -12.70
C ALA A 99 -17.38 18.11 -12.39
N GLU A 100 -16.77 16.98 -12.76
CA GLU A 100 -17.34 15.65 -12.46
C GLU A 100 -17.25 15.28 -10.96
N SER A 101 -16.21 15.76 -10.26
CA SER A 101 -15.99 15.39 -8.85
C SER A 101 -16.83 16.20 -7.86
N ALA A 102 -17.23 17.43 -8.19
CA ALA A 102 -18.13 18.23 -7.34
C ALA A 102 -19.50 17.53 -7.15
N LEU A 103 -19.96 16.80 -8.18
CA LEU A 103 -21.18 16.01 -8.13
C LEU A 103 -21.03 14.74 -7.26
N SER A 104 -19.85 14.09 -7.27
CA SER A 104 -19.57 12.90 -6.44
C SER A 104 -19.36 13.23 -4.95
N THR A 105 -18.95 14.46 -4.63
CA THR A 105 -18.67 14.88 -3.23
C THR A 105 -19.96 15.14 -2.44
N ALA A 106 -21.08 15.42 -3.12
CA ALA A 106 -22.38 15.62 -2.47
C ALA A 106 -23.07 14.30 -2.03
N VAL A 107 -22.63 13.13 -2.53
CA VAL A 107 -23.35 11.86 -2.33
C VAL A 107 -22.76 10.98 -1.21
N VAL A 108 -21.52 11.21 -0.76
CA VAL A 108 -20.91 10.37 0.30
C VAL A 108 -20.94 11.07 1.66
N LYS A 109 -22.16 11.31 2.17
CA LYS A 109 -22.41 11.47 3.61
C LYS A 109 -22.81 10.11 4.18
N GLY A 110 -21.91 9.14 4.06
CA GLY A 110 -22.03 7.80 4.63
C GLY A 110 -20.97 7.64 5.71
N GLU A 111 -21.40 7.23 6.90
CA GLU A 111 -20.65 7.12 8.14
C GLU A 111 -19.44 6.18 8.02
N GLY A 112 -18.36 6.68 7.45
CA GLY A 112 -17.05 6.05 7.45
C GLY A 112 -16.07 7.02 8.09
N LYS A 113 -15.45 6.62 9.20
CA LYS A 113 -14.41 7.37 9.90
C LYS A 113 -13.14 7.39 9.03
N VAL A 114 -13.18 8.10 7.89
CA VAL A 114 -12.01 8.34 7.05
C VAL A 114 -11.14 9.30 7.83
N LYS A 115 -10.10 8.76 8.47
CA LYS A 115 -9.10 9.50 9.23
C LYS A 115 -8.10 10.22 8.29
N GLY A 116 -8.56 10.64 7.12
CA GLY A 116 -7.88 11.61 6.28
C GLY A 116 -8.13 12.96 6.91
N LYS A 117 -7.08 13.59 7.45
CA LYS A 117 -7.15 14.97 7.88
C LYS A 117 -7.54 15.77 6.64
N VAL A 118 -8.81 16.17 6.54
CA VAL A 118 -9.23 17.21 5.61
C VAL A 118 -8.40 18.42 6.02
N ILE A 119 -7.28 18.64 5.32
CA ILE A 119 -6.48 19.85 5.47
C ILE A 119 -7.36 20.95 4.92
N LYS A 120 -8.25 21.46 5.77
CA LYS A 120 -8.89 22.74 5.56
C LYS A 120 -7.75 23.74 5.60
N SER A 121 -7.26 24.12 4.42
CA SER A 121 -6.43 25.31 4.26
C SER A 121 -7.05 26.40 5.12
N LYS A 122 -6.33 26.79 6.18
CA LYS A 122 -6.71 27.93 7.02
C LYS A 122 -6.48 29.25 6.29
N VAL A 123 -6.00 29.20 5.05
CA VAL A 123 -5.68 30.36 4.24
C VAL A 123 -6.82 30.61 3.27
N LYS A 124 -7.92 31.17 3.79
CA LYS A 124 -8.77 32.05 2.98
C LYS A 124 -8.03 33.38 2.86
N ARG A 125 -7.02 33.45 2.01
CA ARG A 125 -6.45 34.73 1.58
C ARG A 125 -7.20 35.16 0.32
N GLU A 126 -7.75 36.37 0.38
CA GLU A 126 -8.41 37.03 -0.72
C GLU A 126 -7.51 36.97 -1.95
N ALA A 127 -8.07 36.43 -3.03
CA ALA A 127 -7.50 36.52 -4.35
C ALA A 127 -7.37 38.00 -4.70
N ASP A 128 -6.15 38.51 -4.83
CA ASP A 128 -5.94 39.63 -5.75
C ASP A 128 -4.49 39.88 -6.22
N GLU A 129 -3.45 39.20 -5.72
CA GLU A 129 -2.14 39.28 -6.38
C GLU A 129 -1.28 38.02 -6.15
N PRO A 130 -0.76 37.37 -7.21
CA PRO A 130 0.20 36.28 -7.07
C PRO A 130 1.43 36.81 -6.34
N ILE A 131 1.83 36.16 -5.24
CA ILE A 131 3.09 36.49 -4.59
C ILE A 131 4.19 36.34 -5.66
N PRO A 132 4.99 37.38 -5.98
CA PRO A 132 5.97 37.34 -7.08
C PRO A 132 6.99 36.20 -6.99
N SER A 133 7.14 35.60 -5.80
CA SER A 133 8.07 34.51 -5.50
C SER A 133 7.42 33.11 -5.47
N SER A 134 6.19 32.95 -5.98
CA SER A 134 5.47 31.66 -6.02
C SER A 134 5.81 30.78 -7.25
N ALA A 135 6.44 31.36 -8.27
CA ALA A 135 6.79 30.65 -9.52
C ALA A 135 7.70 29.41 -9.34
N PRO A 136 8.74 29.43 -8.47
CA PRO A 136 9.56 28.25 -8.21
C PRO A 136 8.76 27.11 -7.56
N LEU A 137 7.82 27.45 -6.66
CA LEU A 137 6.95 26.49 -5.98
C LEU A 137 5.99 25.81 -6.97
N LYS A 138 5.34 26.60 -7.84
CA LYS A 138 4.46 26.09 -8.90
C LYS A 138 5.19 25.12 -9.83
N LYS A 139 6.40 25.49 -10.27
CA LYS A 139 7.23 24.63 -11.13
C LYS A 139 7.63 23.33 -10.44
N PHE A 140 8.05 23.40 -9.19
CA PHE A 140 8.39 22.22 -8.39
C PHE A 140 7.18 21.28 -8.24
N TYR A 141 6.00 21.84 -7.94
CA TYR A 141 4.77 21.07 -7.82
C TYR A 141 4.43 20.29 -9.09
N LEU A 142 4.40 20.96 -10.25
CA LEU A 142 4.05 20.33 -11.52
C LEU A 142 5.09 19.33 -12.01
N THR A 143 6.38 19.53 -11.69
CA THR A 143 7.47 18.69 -12.20
C THR A 143 7.74 17.47 -11.33
N GLU A 144 7.63 17.60 -10.01
CA GLU A 144 8.05 16.55 -9.06
C GLU A 144 6.87 15.99 -8.26
N VAL A 145 6.04 16.87 -7.67
CA VAL A 145 5.00 16.45 -6.72
C VAL A 145 3.79 15.85 -7.42
N ARG A 146 3.23 16.52 -8.44
CA ARG A 146 2.06 16.01 -9.16
C ARG A 146 2.33 14.64 -9.82
N PRO A 147 3.47 14.41 -10.51
CA PRO A 147 3.80 13.08 -11.03
C PRO A 147 3.98 12.02 -9.93
N PHE A 148 4.50 12.41 -8.77
CA PHE A 148 4.62 11.54 -7.59
C PHE A 148 3.25 11.17 -7.01
N LEU A 149 2.31 12.11 -6.92
CA LEU A 149 0.93 11.82 -6.50
C LEU A 149 0.24 10.87 -7.48
N ASP A 150 0.40 11.10 -8.78
CA ASP A 150 -0.17 10.23 -9.83
C ASP A 150 0.41 8.81 -9.84
N GLY A 151 1.71 8.68 -10.07
CA GLY A 151 2.36 7.38 -10.33
C GLY A 151 3.05 6.75 -9.12
N GLY A 152 3.05 7.45 -7.98
CA GLY A 152 3.72 7.01 -6.76
C GLY A 152 5.25 7.14 -6.83
N PRO A 153 5.98 6.45 -5.92
CA PRO A 153 7.43 6.57 -5.76
C PRO A 153 8.28 6.19 -6.99
N ARG A 154 7.68 5.55 -8.00
CA ARG A 154 8.38 5.22 -9.25
C ARG A 154 8.46 6.39 -10.24
N ARG A 155 7.57 7.39 -10.12
CA ARG A 155 7.53 8.55 -11.01
C ARG A 155 8.37 9.74 -10.52
N SER A 156 8.66 9.83 -9.23
CA SER A 156 9.66 10.78 -8.69
C SER A 156 10.63 10.05 -7.78
N VAL A 157 11.90 9.99 -8.20
CA VAL A 157 12.98 9.40 -7.42
C VAL A 157 13.29 10.28 -6.20
N ARG A 158 13.26 11.61 -6.38
CA ARG A 158 13.60 12.60 -5.34
C ARG A 158 12.62 12.58 -4.17
N LEU A 159 11.33 12.36 -4.43
CA LEU A 159 10.29 12.26 -3.40
C LEU A 159 10.03 10.81 -2.92
N GLY A 160 10.70 9.83 -3.53
CA GLY A 160 10.48 8.41 -3.29
C GLY A 160 10.96 7.91 -1.92
N THR A 161 11.95 8.58 -1.32
CA THR A 161 12.46 8.22 0.02
C THR A 161 12.27 9.36 1.01
N PRO A 162 12.00 9.07 2.30
CA PRO A 162 11.74 10.11 3.30
C PRO A 162 12.92 11.06 3.48
N ARG A 163 14.16 10.53 3.42
CA ARG A 163 15.39 11.34 3.56
C ARG A 163 15.57 12.33 2.39
N GLN A 164 15.35 11.88 1.15
CA GLN A 164 15.51 12.75 -0.02
C GLN A 164 14.37 13.76 -0.10
N ALA A 165 13.14 13.35 0.22
CA ALA A 165 12.00 14.27 0.27
C ALA A 165 12.24 15.39 1.28
N ALA A 166 12.68 15.06 2.51
CA ALA A 166 13.00 16.05 3.53
C ALA A 166 14.07 17.05 3.05
N ALA A 167 15.16 16.56 2.45
CA ALA A 167 16.22 17.42 1.92
C ALA A 167 15.73 18.37 0.80
N VAL A 168 14.81 17.89 -0.05
CA VAL A 168 14.22 18.72 -1.12
C VAL A 168 13.29 19.78 -0.54
N PHE A 169 12.44 19.43 0.43
CA PHE A 169 11.55 20.39 1.08
C PHE A 169 12.33 21.40 1.93
N ASP A 170 13.38 21.00 2.62
CA ASP A 170 14.29 21.89 3.35
C ASP A 170 14.97 22.89 2.42
N HIS A 171 15.45 22.43 1.26
CA HIS A 171 16.00 23.34 0.24
C HIS A 171 14.93 24.31 -0.29
N LEU A 172 13.68 23.87 -0.42
CA LEU A 172 12.59 24.75 -0.84
C LEU A 172 12.29 25.84 0.19
N ARG A 173 12.41 25.52 1.49
CA ARG A 173 12.23 26.49 2.59
C ARG A 173 13.31 27.55 2.63
N THR A 174 14.54 27.23 2.22
CA THR A 174 15.64 28.23 2.22
C THR A 174 15.50 29.24 1.09
N ILE A 175 14.87 28.88 -0.03
CA ILE A 175 14.71 29.75 -1.19
C ILE A 175 13.37 30.51 -1.21
N LEU A 176 12.37 30.06 -0.44
CA LEU A 176 11.03 30.65 -0.41
C LEU A 176 10.75 31.45 0.88
N PRO A 177 9.98 32.55 0.79
CA PRO A 177 9.61 33.37 1.94
C PRO A 177 8.73 32.62 2.97
N GLU A 178 8.78 33.08 4.23
CA GLU A 178 8.09 32.44 5.38
C GLU A 178 6.58 32.26 5.16
N GLY A 179 5.94 33.14 4.39
CA GLY A 179 4.52 33.02 4.03
C GLY A 179 4.15 31.77 3.23
N LEU A 180 5.13 31.08 2.63
CA LEU A 180 4.94 29.82 1.89
C LEU A 180 5.30 28.59 2.69
N HIS A 181 5.94 28.74 3.86
CA HIS A 181 6.42 27.60 4.65
C HIS A 181 5.27 26.74 5.17
N GLU A 182 4.11 27.33 5.47
CA GLU A 182 2.90 26.59 5.84
C GLU A 182 2.43 25.68 4.69
N THR A 183 2.35 26.21 3.48
CA THR A 183 1.98 25.43 2.27
C THR A 183 3.01 24.33 1.96
N ILE A 184 4.30 24.59 2.17
CA ILE A 184 5.36 23.59 1.99
C ILE A 184 5.19 22.45 3.01
N ASN A 185 4.87 22.77 4.27
CA ASN A 185 4.62 21.77 5.31
C ASN A 185 3.40 20.91 4.99
N ASP A 186 2.32 21.51 4.50
CA ASP A 186 1.13 20.78 4.07
C ASP A 186 1.44 19.88 2.86
N LEU A 187 2.23 20.36 1.90
CA LEU A 187 2.64 19.59 0.72
C LEU A 187 3.55 18.41 1.09
N GLU A 188 4.47 18.62 2.04
CA GLU A 188 5.32 17.55 2.57
C GLU A 188 4.48 16.48 3.26
N ALA A 189 3.48 16.89 4.06
CA ALA A 189 2.57 15.96 4.72
C ALA A 189 1.76 15.13 3.70
N VAL A 190 1.25 15.75 2.64
CA VAL A 190 0.56 15.05 1.53
C VAL A 190 1.48 14.03 0.84
N CYS A 191 2.75 14.40 0.60
CA CYS A 191 3.73 13.49 0.01
C CYS A 191 4.08 12.32 0.92
N GLU A 192 4.21 12.57 2.23
CA GLU A 192 4.45 11.53 3.23
C GLU A 192 3.27 10.57 3.30
N GLU A 193 2.04 11.08 3.35
CA GLU A 193 0.84 10.26 3.33
C GLU A 193 0.78 9.37 2.07
N ARG A 194 1.08 9.93 0.88
CA ARG A 194 1.18 9.15 -0.37
C ARG A 194 2.23 8.04 -0.30
N ARG A 195 3.39 8.24 0.36
CA ARG A 195 4.40 7.19 0.56
C ARG A 195 3.87 6.06 1.43
N GLN A 196 3.19 6.40 2.53
CA GLN A 196 2.62 5.42 3.45
C GLN A 196 1.63 4.51 2.73
N TRP A 197 0.75 5.09 1.91
CA TRP A 197 -0.20 4.33 1.07
C TRP A 197 0.50 3.41 0.06
N ALA A 198 1.60 3.86 -0.55
CA ALA A 198 2.36 3.04 -1.51
C ALA A 198 2.98 1.80 -0.83
N VAL A 199 3.49 1.94 0.39
CA VAL A 199 4.03 0.83 1.19
C VAL A 199 2.92 -0.15 1.57
N GLN A 200 1.81 0.36 2.13
CA GLN A 200 0.66 -0.47 2.50
C GLN A 200 0.10 -1.25 1.31
N ARG A 201 -0.04 -0.60 0.14
CA ARG A 201 -0.54 -1.26 -1.08
C ARG A 201 0.38 -2.37 -1.56
N ARG A 202 1.70 -2.17 -1.49
CA ARG A 202 2.68 -3.21 -1.84
C ARG A 202 2.51 -4.41 -0.92
N LEU A 203 2.51 -4.16 0.39
CA LEU A 203 2.40 -5.19 1.41
C LEU A 203 1.14 -6.04 1.28
N HIS A 204 -0.01 -5.40 1.08
CA HIS A 204 -1.27 -6.11 0.94
C HIS A 204 -1.32 -6.99 -0.32
N ARG A 205 -0.71 -6.54 -1.43
CA ARG A 205 -0.55 -7.34 -2.66
C ARG A 205 0.33 -8.57 -2.45
N TRP A 206 1.40 -8.48 -1.66
CA TRP A 206 2.21 -9.65 -1.31
C TRP A 206 1.41 -10.68 -0.50
N LEU A 207 0.63 -10.21 0.47
CA LEU A 207 -0.22 -11.09 1.28
C LEU A 207 -1.29 -11.81 0.43
N HIS A 208 -2.00 -11.06 -0.41
CA HIS A 208 -3.03 -11.62 -1.29
C HIS A 208 -2.44 -12.54 -2.36
N GLY A 209 -1.32 -12.15 -2.97
CA GLY A 209 -0.62 -12.98 -3.94
C GLY A 209 -0.13 -14.30 -3.35
N TRP A 210 0.40 -14.26 -2.12
CA TRP A 210 0.78 -15.48 -1.40
C TRP A 210 -0.42 -16.37 -1.12
N LEU A 211 -1.53 -15.81 -0.63
CA LEU A 211 -2.75 -16.55 -0.32
C LEU A 211 -3.32 -17.24 -1.56
N PHE A 212 -3.30 -16.54 -2.70
CA PHE A 212 -3.77 -17.06 -4.00
C PHE A 212 -2.96 -18.28 -4.48
N VAL A 213 -1.67 -18.37 -4.15
CA VAL A 213 -0.83 -19.53 -4.49
C VAL A 213 -0.94 -20.63 -3.43
N HIS A 214 -1.01 -20.26 -2.15
CA HIS A 214 -1.05 -21.21 -1.04
C HIS A 214 -2.34 -22.02 -1.01
N ILE A 215 -3.51 -21.38 -1.17
CA ILE A 215 -4.81 -22.07 -1.06
C ILE A 215 -4.98 -23.19 -2.12
N PRO A 216 -4.77 -22.95 -3.43
CA PRO A 216 -4.90 -24.01 -4.43
C PRO A 216 -3.94 -25.17 -4.19
N LEU A 217 -2.72 -24.87 -3.74
CA LEU A 217 -1.74 -25.89 -3.38
C LEU A 217 -2.24 -26.76 -2.20
N SER A 218 -2.89 -26.14 -1.20
CA SER A 218 -3.51 -26.85 -0.06
C SER A 218 -4.61 -27.78 -0.50
N VAL A 219 -5.47 -27.33 -1.40
CA VAL A 219 -6.55 -28.16 -1.96
C VAL A 219 -5.95 -29.32 -2.76
N ALA A 220 -4.92 -29.08 -3.57
CA ALA A 220 -4.27 -30.14 -4.34
C ALA A 220 -3.67 -31.24 -3.45
N VAL A 221 -2.95 -30.85 -2.38
CA VAL A 221 -2.40 -31.80 -1.39
C VAL A 221 -3.52 -32.59 -0.71
N LEU A 222 -4.60 -31.93 -0.30
CA LEU A 222 -5.73 -32.57 0.36
C LEU A 222 -6.38 -33.62 -0.54
N VAL A 223 -6.67 -33.28 -1.80
CA VAL A 223 -7.27 -34.20 -2.78
C VAL A 223 -6.34 -35.38 -3.05
N LEU A 224 -5.06 -35.14 -3.28
CA LEU A 224 -4.08 -36.21 -3.51
C LEU A 224 -3.92 -37.12 -2.29
N ALA A 225 -4.01 -36.58 -1.07
CA ALA A 225 -3.95 -37.37 0.15
C ALA A 225 -5.17 -38.29 0.30
N ILE A 226 -6.37 -37.80 -0.04
CA ILE A 226 -7.59 -38.62 -0.07
C ILE A 226 -7.46 -39.76 -1.10
N VAL A 227 -6.99 -39.44 -2.31
CA VAL A 227 -6.75 -40.44 -3.37
C VAL A 227 -5.74 -41.50 -2.89
N HIS A 228 -4.65 -41.08 -2.25
CA HIS A 228 -3.66 -42.00 -1.68
C HIS A 228 -4.28 -42.95 -0.64
N ALA A 229 -5.07 -42.41 0.29
CA ALA A 229 -5.72 -43.18 1.34
C ALA A 229 -6.69 -44.23 0.77
N VAL A 230 -7.51 -43.86 -0.22
CA VAL A 230 -8.43 -44.79 -0.88
C VAL A 230 -7.69 -45.90 -1.63
N ILE A 231 -6.62 -45.56 -2.36
CA ILE A 231 -5.81 -46.56 -3.06
C ILE A 231 -5.16 -47.52 -2.07
N SER A 232 -4.62 -47.01 -0.96
CA SER A 232 -3.96 -47.82 0.07
C SER A 232 -4.92 -48.67 0.91
N LEU A 233 -6.22 -48.35 0.93
CA LEU A 233 -7.25 -49.17 1.58
C LEU A 233 -7.79 -50.26 0.65
N ARG A 234 -7.72 -50.03 -0.66
CA ARG A 234 -8.26 -50.93 -1.68
C ARG A 234 -7.26 -52.02 -2.11
N TYR A 235 -5.96 -51.77 -1.95
CA TYR A 235 -4.87 -52.70 -2.24
C TYR A 235 -4.09 -53.02 -0.96
#